data_AF-A0A7K3XE93-F1
#
_entry.id   AF-A0A7K3XE93-F1
#
_cell.length_a   1.000
_cell.length_b   1.000
_cell.length_c   1.000
_cell.angle_alpha   90.00
_cell.angle_beta   90.00
_cell.angle_gamma   90.00
#
_symmetry.space_group_name_H-M   'P 1'
#
loop_
_entity.id
_entity.type
_entity.pdbx_description
1 polymer ?
#
loop_
_entity_poly.entity_id
_entity_poly.type
_entity_poly.pdbx_seq_one_letter_code
_entity_poly.pdbx_strand_id
1 'polypeptide(L)'
;MEQKTRMTIDEVPFGKLEKAGIDRNFVSRMEPKELNDFLNGFRSEKLYTVNARINDEEHRIPAKLRLQKEEDGSVSVKVHPIQRLSIPDEYMGHTFSKQEMSALLNDKNLGKAIELTNKKGAKDNYYLSIDPKTNELVPLKTKQIQLSDKIKGVTLSAEQKDQLAAGHKVTVNGMTDKNEKKFSASLQIDAATRKIGFSDFKQEASEAAKQASKEETKKGAKLKVS
;
A
#
# COMPACT_ATOMS: atom_id res chain seq x y z
N MET A 1 24.91 5.66 3.11
CA MET A 1 24.14 6.81 2.58
C MET A 1 23.09 7.15 3.62
N GLU A 2 23.22 8.28 4.30
CA GLU A 2 22.16 8.78 5.18
C GLU A 2 20.87 8.91 4.36
N GLN A 3 19.83 8.19 4.74
CA GLN A 3 18.54 8.33 4.10
C GLN A 3 17.98 9.70 4.50
N LYS A 4 18.05 10.66 3.59
CA LYS A 4 17.48 12.00 3.77
C LYS A 4 15.96 11.90 3.69
N THR A 5 15.32 11.62 4.83
CA THR A 5 13.88 11.72 5.00
C THR A 5 13.42 13.17 4.87
N ARG A 6 12.13 13.39 4.60
CA ARG A 6 11.56 14.75 4.50
C ARG A 6 11.55 15.50 5.83
N MET A 7 11.49 14.76 6.93
CA MET A 7 11.48 15.27 8.30
C MET A 7 12.44 14.43 9.14
N THR A 8 12.94 15.00 10.21
CA THR A 8 13.79 14.36 11.22
C THR A 8 12.99 13.95 12.45
N ILE A 9 13.58 13.12 13.32
CA ILE A 9 12.95 12.72 14.57
C ILE A 9 12.74 13.94 15.48
N ASP A 10 13.67 14.91 15.48
CA ASP A 10 13.59 16.11 16.32
C ASP A 10 12.45 17.06 15.90
N GLU A 11 12.02 17.01 14.64
CA GLU A 11 10.86 17.75 14.14
C GLU A 11 9.52 17.10 14.55
N VAL A 12 9.51 15.87 15.09
CA VAL A 12 8.28 15.21 15.51
C VAL A 12 7.66 15.96 16.70
N PRO A 13 6.37 16.36 16.65
CA PRO A 13 5.75 17.15 17.71
C PRO A 13 5.34 16.26 18.89
N PHE A 14 6.31 15.67 19.60
CA PHE A 14 6.10 14.75 20.72
C PHE A 14 5.18 15.32 21.80
N GLY A 15 5.33 16.60 22.16
CA GLY A 15 4.46 17.22 23.16
C GLY A 15 2.98 17.31 22.74
N LYS A 16 2.67 17.33 21.43
CA LYS A 16 1.28 17.23 20.95
C LYS A 16 0.77 15.80 20.98
N LEU A 17 1.64 14.83 20.68
CA LEU A 17 1.34 13.40 20.71
C LEU A 17 1.07 12.90 22.13
N GLU A 18 1.87 13.32 23.11
CA GLU A 18 1.68 12.98 24.53
C GLU A 18 0.34 13.49 25.06
N LYS A 19 -0.05 14.71 24.70
CA LYS A 19 -1.39 15.26 25.03
C LYS A 19 -2.53 14.44 24.42
N ALA A 20 -2.28 13.75 23.32
CA ALA A 20 -3.22 12.84 22.68
C ALA A 20 -3.05 11.38 23.17
N GLY A 21 -2.38 11.16 24.31
CA GLY A 21 -2.18 9.84 24.91
C GLY A 21 -1.18 8.94 24.18
N ILE A 22 -0.45 9.46 23.20
CA ILE A 22 0.58 8.72 22.48
C ILE A 22 1.91 8.94 23.19
N ASP A 23 2.38 7.88 23.84
CA ASP A 23 3.67 7.86 24.53
C ASP A 23 4.83 8.26 23.61
N ARG A 24 5.73 9.11 24.10
CA ARG A 24 6.87 9.66 23.35
C ARG A 24 7.78 8.60 22.75
N ASN A 25 7.88 7.42 23.36
CA ASN A 25 8.70 6.31 22.88
C ASN A 25 8.01 5.49 21.77
N PHE A 26 6.82 5.87 21.30
CA PHE A 26 6.14 5.13 20.22
C PHE A 26 6.95 5.07 18.92
N VAL A 27 7.74 6.11 18.63
CA VAL A 27 8.65 6.17 17.49
C VAL A 27 9.73 5.08 17.61
N SER A 28 10.26 4.86 18.82
CA SER A 28 11.24 3.81 19.09
C SER A 28 10.68 2.38 18.96
N ARG A 29 9.35 2.24 18.94
CA ARG A 29 8.64 0.96 18.70
C ARG A 29 8.27 0.74 17.23
N MET A 30 8.54 1.72 16.36
CA MET A 30 8.40 1.54 14.91
C MET A 30 9.54 0.68 14.40
N GLU A 31 9.24 -0.22 13.47
CA GLU A 31 10.29 -0.89 12.72
C GLU A 31 11.08 0.15 11.90
N PRO A 32 12.38 -0.06 11.62
CA PRO A 32 13.20 0.93 10.89
C PRO A 32 12.56 1.40 9.59
N LYS A 33 11.89 0.49 8.88
CA LYS A 33 11.15 0.82 7.66
C LYS A 33 9.91 1.68 7.93
N GLU A 34 9.12 1.33 8.94
CA GLU A 34 7.93 2.09 9.33
C GLU A 34 8.31 3.51 9.75
N LEU A 35 9.39 3.65 10.53
CA LEU A 35 9.94 4.95 10.92
C LEU A 35 10.34 5.79 9.71
N ASN A 36 11.07 5.20 8.76
CA ASN A 36 11.45 5.89 7.54
C ASN A 36 10.24 6.36 6.72
N ASP A 37 9.23 5.50 6.57
CA ASP A 37 7.98 5.84 5.89
C ASP A 37 7.26 6.99 6.64
N PHE A 38 7.17 6.92 7.97
CA PHE A 38 6.54 7.93 8.84
C PHE A 38 7.21 9.30 8.75
N LEU A 39 8.56 9.34 8.78
CA LEU A 39 9.37 10.55 8.60
C LEU A 39 9.33 11.12 7.17
N ASN A 40 8.84 10.35 6.20
CA ASN A 40 8.50 10.85 4.86
C ASN A 40 7.04 11.32 4.73
N GLY A 41 6.31 11.34 5.85
CA GLY A 41 4.91 11.75 5.92
C GLY A 41 3.97 10.69 5.37
N PHE A 42 4.33 9.40 5.46
CA PHE A 42 3.42 8.31 5.13
C PHE A 42 2.63 7.92 6.38
N ARG A 43 1.45 7.33 6.17
CA ARG A 43 0.65 6.83 7.28
C ARG A 43 1.40 5.68 7.95
N SER A 44 1.32 5.60 9.27
CA SER A 44 1.91 4.51 10.02
C SER A 44 1.36 3.16 9.55
N GLU A 45 2.21 2.14 9.60
CA GLU A 45 1.80 0.79 9.22
C GLU A 45 0.91 0.19 10.31
N LYS A 46 1.28 0.39 11.57
CA LYS A 46 0.55 -0.04 12.76
C LYS A 46 -0.52 0.99 13.15
N LEU A 47 -1.52 0.52 13.89
CA LEU A 47 -2.49 1.36 14.58
C LEU A 47 -1.90 1.74 15.95
N TYR A 48 -2.03 3.00 16.29
CA TYR A 48 -1.68 3.55 17.59
C TYR A 48 -2.95 4.00 18.30
N THR A 49 -3.01 3.84 19.61
CA THR A 49 -4.15 4.31 20.40
C THR A 49 -3.96 5.78 20.72
N VAL A 50 -4.95 6.58 20.32
CA VAL A 50 -5.03 8.00 20.63
C VAL A 50 -6.10 8.19 21.70
N ASN A 51 -5.79 8.91 22.76
CA ASN A 51 -6.76 9.32 23.75
C ASN A 51 -7.44 10.60 23.27
N ALA A 52 -8.76 10.56 23.17
CA ALA A 52 -9.60 11.70 22.86
C ALA A 52 -10.57 11.92 24.00
N ARG A 53 -10.69 13.17 24.46
CA ARG A 53 -11.72 13.57 25.41
C ARG A 53 -12.89 14.17 24.65
N ILE A 54 -14.06 13.56 24.75
CA ILE A 54 -15.29 14.05 24.16
C ILE A 54 -16.26 14.26 25.31
N ASN A 55 -16.61 15.52 25.57
CA ASN A 55 -17.29 15.93 26.80
C ASN A 55 -16.45 15.54 28.04
N ASP A 56 -17.05 14.80 28.98
CA ASP A 56 -16.39 14.31 30.20
C ASP A 56 -15.96 12.85 30.12
N GLU A 57 -16.02 12.24 28.93
CA GLU A 57 -15.59 10.87 28.71
C GLU A 57 -14.25 10.81 27.97
N GLU A 58 -13.38 9.92 28.45
CA GLU A 58 -12.14 9.55 27.77
C GLU A 58 -12.38 8.36 26.84
N HIS A 59 -12.03 8.53 25.57
CA HIS A 59 -12.11 7.50 24.57
C HIS A 59 -10.72 7.12 24.08
N ARG A 60 -10.50 5.81 23.90
CA ARG A 60 -9.27 5.25 23.32
C ARG A 60 -9.56 4.86 21.88
N ILE A 61 -9.03 5.63 20.94
CA ILE A 61 -9.33 5.51 19.51
C ILE A 61 -8.12 4.93 18.79
N PRO A 62 -8.20 3.69 18.26
CA PRO A 62 -7.17 3.17 17.36
C PRO A 62 -7.13 3.98 16.06
N ALA A 63 -5.95 4.45 15.68
CA ALA A 63 -5.75 5.27 14.50
C ALA A 63 -4.37 5.05 13.86
N LYS A 64 -4.28 5.25 12.55
CA LYS A 64 -2.98 5.48 11.90
C LYS A 64 -2.57 6.94 12.09
N LEU A 65 -1.27 7.17 12.16
CA LEU A 65 -0.69 8.50 12.34
C LEU A 65 0.10 8.89 11.11
N ARG A 66 0.17 10.18 10.80
CA ARG A 66 1.01 10.71 9.72
C ARG A 66 1.59 12.05 10.10
N LEU A 67 2.86 12.27 9.82
CA LEU A 67 3.46 13.62 9.91
C LEU A 67 3.07 14.45 8.68
N GLN A 68 2.81 15.73 8.90
CA GLN A 68 2.56 16.70 7.84
C GLN A 68 3.37 17.96 8.12
N LYS A 69 4.19 18.34 7.14
CA LYS A 69 4.84 19.65 7.12
C LYS A 69 3.83 20.68 6.65
N GLU A 70 3.60 21.71 7.44
CA GLU A 70 2.69 22.81 7.14
C GLU A 70 3.39 23.93 6.36
N GLU A 71 2.62 24.89 5.85
CA GLU A 71 3.15 25.98 5.02
C GLU A 71 4.11 26.91 5.79
N ASP A 72 3.96 27.01 7.11
CA ASP A 72 4.85 27.76 8.02
C ASP A 72 6.15 27.00 8.38
N GLY A 73 6.33 25.79 7.84
CA GLY A 73 7.47 24.93 8.11
C GLY A 73 7.35 24.06 9.37
N SER A 74 6.31 24.26 10.19
CA SER A 74 6.04 23.42 11.35
C SER A 74 5.59 22.01 10.96
N VAL A 75 5.79 21.04 11.86
CA VAL A 75 5.32 19.67 11.66
C VAL A 75 4.11 19.41 12.57
N SER A 76 3.02 18.98 11.95
CA SER A 76 1.81 18.52 12.61
C SER A 76 1.65 17.01 12.48
N VAL A 77 0.80 16.43 13.35
CA VAL A 77 0.38 15.03 13.25
C VAL A 77 -1.07 15.00 12.79
N LYS A 78 -1.35 14.24 11.74
CA LYS A 78 -2.69 13.88 11.32
C LYS A 78 -3.05 12.50 11.87
N VAL A 79 -4.26 12.39 12.40
CA VAL A 79 -4.83 11.18 12.98
C VAL A 79 -5.86 10.62 12.01
N HIS A 80 -5.74 9.34 11.67
CA HIS A 80 -6.61 8.61 10.75
C HIS A 80 -7.29 7.47 11.52
N PRO A 81 -8.44 7.72 12.18
CA PRO A 81 -9.13 6.72 12.98
C PRO A 81 -9.74 5.61 12.11
N ILE A 82 -10.05 4.48 12.72
CA ILE A 82 -10.87 3.45 12.06
C ILE A 82 -12.28 3.99 11.88
N GLN A 83 -12.79 3.93 10.65
CA GLN A 83 -14.15 4.34 10.29
C GLN A 83 -14.89 3.22 9.55
N ARG A 84 -16.21 3.37 9.41
CA ARG A 84 -16.98 2.53 8.49
C ARG A 84 -16.55 2.83 7.05
N LEU A 85 -16.46 1.79 6.23
CA LEU A 85 -16.20 1.97 4.81
C LEU A 85 -17.35 2.71 4.16
N SER A 86 -17.04 3.88 3.62
CA SER A 86 -17.94 4.70 2.83
C SER A 86 -17.13 5.38 1.74
N ILE A 87 -17.58 5.23 0.51
CA ILE A 87 -17.00 5.89 -0.66
C ILE A 87 -18.02 6.93 -1.09
N PRO A 88 -17.66 8.23 -1.12
CA PRO A 88 -18.58 9.26 -1.58
C PRO A 88 -18.82 9.11 -3.09
N ASP A 89 -19.96 9.59 -3.59
CA ASP A 89 -20.26 9.58 -5.03
C ASP A 89 -19.28 10.47 -5.81
N GLU A 90 -18.85 11.58 -5.20
CA GLU A 90 -17.85 12.48 -5.75
C GLU A 90 -16.65 12.61 -4.81
N TYR A 91 -15.45 12.59 -5.38
CA TYR A 91 -14.21 12.80 -4.65
C TYR A 91 -13.25 13.65 -5.47
N MET A 92 -12.82 14.80 -4.90
CA MET A 92 -11.85 15.70 -5.54
C MET A 92 -12.23 16.08 -6.99
N GLY A 93 -13.51 16.40 -7.24
CA GLY A 93 -14.02 16.80 -8.56
C GLY A 93 -14.19 15.65 -9.55
N HIS A 94 -14.09 14.39 -9.11
CA HIS A 94 -14.40 13.20 -9.90
C HIS A 94 -15.63 12.50 -9.36
N THR A 95 -16.62 12.27 -10.22
CA THR A 95 -17.80 11.45 -9.90
C THR A 95 -17.53 9.99 -10.26
N PHE A 96 -17.62 9.08 -9.28
CA PHE A 96 -17.35 7.67 -9.53
C PHE A 96 -18.47 6.99 -10.31
N SER A 97 -18.08 6.19 -11.29
CA SER A 97 -18.97 5.23 -11.92
C SER A 97 -19.26 4.04 -10.99
N LYS A 98 -20.35 3.31 -11.25
CA LYS A 98 -20.68 2.08 -10.50
C LYS A 98 -19.55 1.04 -10.50
N GLN A 99 -18.82 0.93 -11.62
CA GLN A 99 -17.69 0.01 -11.73
C GLN A 99 -16.52 0.43 -10.84
N GLU A 100 -16.21 1.72 -10.79
CA GLU A 100 -15.16 2.27 -9.92
C GLU A 100 -15.50 2.11 -8.45
N MET A 101 -16.75 2.38 -8.06
CA MET A 101 -17.22 2.13 -6.70
C MET A 101 -17.11 0.65 -6.35
N SER A 102 -17.52 -0.26 -7.25
CA SER A 102 -17.40 -1.69 -7.04
C SER A 102 -15.94 -2.14 -6.88
N ALA A 103 -15.02 -1.61 -7.68
CA ALA A 103 -13.59 -1.91 -7.56
C ALA A 103 -13.02 -1.45 -6.21
N LEU A 104 -13.31 -0.21 -5.80
CA LEU A 104 -12.89 0.30 -4.48
C LEU A 104 -13.51 -0.49 -3.31
N LEU A 105 -14.75 -0.95 -3.44
CA LEU A 105 -15.42 -1.76 -2.41
C LEU A 105 -14.83 -3.18 -2.31
N ASN A 106 -14.63 -3.84 -3.44
CA ASN A 106 -14.25 -5.25 -3.49
C ASN A 106 -12.73 -5.43 -3.42
N ASP A 107 -11.99 -4.71 -4.28
CA ASP A 107 -10.55 -4.85 -4.45
C ASP A 107 -9.75 -3.91 -3.54
N LYS A 108 -10.43 -2.97 -2.87
CA LYS A 108 -9.80 -1.89 -2.08
C LYS A 108 -8.86 -1.03 -2.93
N ASN A 109 -9.01 -1.05 -4.25
CA ASN A 109 -8.18 -0.36 -5.21
C ASN A 109 -9.01 0.03 -6.44
N LEU A 110 -8.78 1.21 -7.00
CA LEU A 110 -9.53 1.66 -8.17
C LEU A 110 -9.19 0.90 -9.46
N GLY A 111 -7.99 0.30 -9.55
CA GLY A 111 -7.61 -0.43 -10.76
C GLY A 111 -7.10 0.42 -11.92
N LYS A 112 -6.99 1.74 -11.73
CA LYS A 112 -6.49 2.70 -12.71
C LYS A 112 -6.09 4.01 -12.05
N ALA A 113 -5.27 4.79 -12.75
CA ALA A 113 -5.07 6.19 -12.47
C ALA A 113 -6.23 7.03 -13.03
N ILE A 114 -6.65 8.04 -12.28
CA ILE A 114 -7.65 9.02 -12.72
C ILE A 114 -7.17 10.44 -12.46
N GLU A 115 -7.67 11.39 -13.25
CA GLU A 115 -7.44 12.81 -13.00
C GLU A 115 -8.32 13.26 -11.82
N LEU A 116 -7.73 13.90 -10.82
CA LEU A 116 -8.47 14.54 -9.72
C LEU A 116 -8.08 16.01 -9.61
N THR A 117 -9.00 16.81 -9.09
CA THR A 117 -8.83 18.25 -8.85
C THR A 117 -8.63 18.52 -7.37
N ASN A 118 -7.51 19.13 -7.01
CA ASN A 118 -7.24 19.48 -5.62
C ASN A 118 -7.98 20.76 -5.18
N LYS A 119 -7.93 21.08 -3.87
CA LYS A 119 -8.58 22.27 -3.30
C LYS A 119 -8.12 23.60 -3.91
N LYS A 120 -6.93 23.65 -4.52
CA LYS A 120 -6.38 24.83 -5.21
C LYS A 120 -6.79 24.87 -6.71
N GLY A 121 -7.68 23.97 -7.14
CA GLY A 121 -8.17 23.88 -8.53
C GLY A 121 -7.21 23.21 -9.51
N ALA A 122 -6.02 22.77 -9.07
CA ALA A 122 -5.06 22.12 -9.96
C ALA A 122 -5.39 20.63 -10.14
N LYS A 123 -5.31 20.19 -11.40
CA LYS A 123 -5.52 18.81 -11.85
C LYS A 123 -4.20 18.03 -11.85
N ASP A 124 -4.24 16.81 -11.36
CA ASP A 124 -3.13 15.85 -11.41
C ASP A 124 -3.71 14.43 -11.56
N ASN A 125 -2.88 13.47 -11.97
CA ASN A 125 -3.25 12.05 -11.97
C ASN A 125 -2.98 11.40 -10.61
N TYR A 126 -3.93 10.58 -10.16
CA TYR A 126 -3.89 9.89 -8.87
C TYR A 126 -4.26 8.42 -9.01
N TYR A 127 -3.61 7.59 -8.19
CA TYR A 127 -4.12 6.29 -7.78
C TYR A 127 -5.03 6.46 -6.57
N LEU A 128 -6.05 5.60 -6.46
CA LEU A 128 -6.95 5.55 -5.31
C LEU A 128 -6.99 4.13 -4.74
N SER A 129 -6.87 4.04 -3.41
CA SER A 129 -6.99 2.78 -2.67
C SER A 129 -7.66 3.02 -1.33
N ILE A 130 -8.33 2.00 -0.80
CA ILE A 130 -8.90 2.01 0.55
C ILE A 130 -7.85 1.48 1.51
N ASP A 131 -7.52 2.25 2.55
CA ASP A 131 -6.67 1.75 3.62
C ASP A 131 -7.39 0.60 4.36
N PRO A 132 -6.83 -0.63 4.39
CA PRO A 132 -7.55 -1.78 4.93
C PRO A 132 -7.73 -1.72 6.46
N LYS A 133 -6.98 -0.88 7.17
CA LYS A 133 -7.11 -0.74 8.63
C LYS A 133 -8.05 0.40 9.01
N THR A 134 -8.08 1.48 8.24
CA THR A 134 -8.90 2.66 8.56
C THR A 134 -10.16 2.79 7.73
N ASN A 135 -10.30 2.02 6.64
CA ASN A 135 -11.36 2.16 5.63
C ASN A 135 -11.43 3.55 4.98
N GLU A 136 -10.32 4.30 5.00
CA GLU A 136 -10.27 5.62 4.40
C GLU A 136 -9.83 5.52 2.93
N LEU A 137 -10.47 6.31 2.07
CA LEU A 137 -10.06 6.47 0.68
C LEU A 137 -8.80 7.34 0.60
N VAL A 138 -7.71 6.77 0.07
CA VAL A 138 -6.38 7.39 0.03
C VAL A 138 -6.01 7.74 -1.41
N PRO A 139 -5.78 9.04 -1.71
CA PRO A 139 -5.22 9.48 -2.98
C PRO A 139 -3.69 9.50 -2.96
N LEU A 140 -3.09 9.00 -4.04
CA LEU A 140 -1.66 9.05 -4.28
C LEU A 140 -1.37 9.62 -5.67
N LYS A 141 -0.71 10.77 -5.75
CA LYS A 141 -0.27 11.32 -7.03
C LYS A 141 0.65 10.31 -7.75
N THR A 142 0.41 10.07 -9.03
CA THR A 142 1.22 9.10 -9.81
C THR A 142 2.71 9.46 -9.80
N LYS A 143 3.03 10.76 -9.89
CA LYS A 143 4.40 11.32 -9.82
C LYS A 143 5.15 11.02 -8.51
N GLN A 144 4.47 10.56 -7.46
CA GLN A 144 5.09 10.23 -6.18
C GLN A 144 5.50 8.76 -6.04
N ILE A 145 5.20 7.92 -7.03
CA ILE A 145 5.68 6.54 -7.12
C ILE A 145 6.80 6.49 -8.15
N GLN A 146 7.89 5.83 -7.80
CA GLN A 146 8.93 5.43 -8.74
C GLN A 146 8.82 3.92 -8.94
N LEU A 147 8.46 3.50 -10.15
CA LEU A 147 8.42 2.10 -10.51
C LEU A 147 9.83 1.60 -10.78
N SER A 148 10.22 0.52 -10.11
CA SER A 148 11.48 -0.15 -10.37
C SER A 148 11.38 -1.06 -11.58
N ASP A 149 12.45 -1.13 -12.37
CA ASP A 149 12.48 -2.00 -13.55
C ASP A 149 12.46 -3.49 -13.20
N LYS A 150 12.95 -3.82 -12.01
CA LYS A 150 13.10 -5.18 -11.51
C LYS A 150 12.33 -5.34 -10.21
N ILE A 151 11.46 -6.34 -10.15
CA ILE A 151 10.67 -6.69 -8.98
C ILE A 151 10.94 -8.16 -8.65
N LYS A 152 11.40 -8.43 -7.43
CA LYS A 152 11.62 -9.79 -6.92
C LYS A 152 12.41 -10.70 -7.88
N GLY A 153 13.46 -10.15 -8.51
CA GLY A 153 14.31 -10.90 -9.43
C GLY A 153 13.91 -10.82 -10.91
N VAL A 154 12.71 -10.36 -11.23
CA VAL A 154 12.16 -10.32 -12.60
C VAL A 154 12.18 -8.90 -13.13
N THR A 155 12.68 -8.73 -14.35
CA THR A 155 12.58 -7.46 -15.09
C THR A 155 11.20 -7.39 -15.74
N LEU A 156 10.46 -6.31 -15.47
CA LEU A 156 9.15 -6.08 -16.07
C LEU A 156 9.28 -5.75 -17.57
N SER A 157 8.38 -6.27 -18.39
CA SER A 157 8.27 -5.83 -19.80
C SER A 157 7.81 -4.38 -19.88
N ALA A 158 8.02 -3.73 -21.03
CA ALA A 158 7.54 -2.36 -21.25
C ALA A 158 6.02 -2.26 -21.04
N GLU A 159 5.26 -3.20 -21.61
CA GLU A 159 3.81 -3.26 -21.45
C GLU A 159 3.38 -3.43 -19.99
N GLN A 160 4.06 -4.31 -19.22
CA GLN A 160 3.78 -4.50 -17.80
C GLN A 160 4.05 -3.23 -16.99
N LYS A 161 5.14 -2.51 -17.30
CA LYS A 161 5.44 -1.22 -16.66
C LYS A 161 4.40 -0.17 -16.98
N ASP A 162 3.99 -0.06 -18.24
CA ASP A 162 3.00 0.91 -18.67
C ASP A 162 1.63 0.64 -18.03
N GLN A 163 1.22 -0.63 -17.96
CA GLN A 163 0.01 -1.03 -17.27
C GLN A 163 0.07 -0.73 -15.77
N LEU A 164 1.19 -1.05 -15.10
CA LEU A 164 1.38 -0.70 -13.68
C LEU A 164 1.38 0.82 -13.47
N ALA A 165 2.03 1.58 -14.35
CA ALA A 165 2.05 3.04 -14.31
C ALA A 165 0.65 3.64 -14.52
N ALA A 166 -0.17 3.01 -15.35
CA ALA A 166 -1.59 3.34 -15.51
C ALA A 166 -2.46 2.88 -14.32
N GLY A 167 -1.89 2.20 -13.32
CA GLY A 167 -2.58 1.75 -12.10
C GLY A 167 -3.29 0.40 -12.24
N HIS A 168 -3.12 -0.28 -13.37
CA HIS A 168 -3.71 -1.59 -13.63
C HIS A 168 -3.00 -2.69 -12.86
N LYS A 169 -3.74 -3.80 -12.67
CA LYS A 169 -3.21 -5.02 -12.09
C LYS A 169 -2.49 -5.83 -13.18
N VAL A 170 -1.26 -6.26 -12.90
CA VAL A 170 -0.38 -6.94 -13.87
C VAL A 170 0.15 -8.23 -13.28
N THR A 171 -0.08 -9.35 -13.97
CA THR A 171 0.47 -10.65 -13.55
C THR A 171 1.93 -10.78 -13.98
N VAL A 172 2.79 -11.13 -13.02
CA VAL A 172 4.22 -11.38 -13.25
C VAL A 172 4.55 -12.79 -12.80
N ASN A 173 5.33 -13.50 -13.61
CA ASN A 173 5.76 -14.89 -13.36
C ASN A 173 7.26 -14.95 -13.06
N GLY A 174 7.72 -16.04 -12.46
CA GLY A 174 9.14 -16.30 -12.20
C GLY A 174 9.77 -15.43 -11.11
N MET A 175 8.96 -14.77 -10.28
CA MET A 175 9.45 -14.03 -9.11
C MET A 175 10.03 -14.98 -8.08
N THR A 176 11.04 -14.51 -7.33
CA THR A 176 11.75 -15.32 -6.35
C THR A 176 11.49 -14.80 -4.93
N ASP A 177 11.14 -15.71 -4.01
CA ASP A 177 10.94 -15.40 -2.60
C ASP A 177 12.27 -15.37 -1.82
N LYS A 178 12.20 -15.21 -0.49
CA LYS A 178 13.40 -15.21 0.37
C LYS A 178 14.07 -16.59 0.48
N ASN A 179 13.38 -17.65 0.11
CA ASN A 179 13.85 -19.04 0.16
C ASN A 179 14.19 -19.58 -1.25
N GLU A 180 14.40 -18.68 -2.21
CA GLU A 180 14.72 -19.00 -3.61
C GLU A 180 13.64 -19.79 -4.37
N LYS A 181 12.39 -19.81 -3.86
CA LYS A 181 11.26 -20.46 -4.54
C LYS A 181 10.66 -19.51 -5.57
N LYS A 182 10.37 -20.07 -6.74
CA LYS A 182 9.69 -19.36 -7.83
C LYS A 182 8.17 -19.28 -7.58
N PHE A 183 7.60 -18.11 -7.85
CA PHE A 183 6.17 -17.87 -7.79
C PHE A 183 5.75 -16.84 -8.84
N SER A 184 4.46 -16.86 -9.15
CA SER A 184 3.78 -15.78 -9.87
C SER A 184 2.84 -15.03 -8.93
N ALA A 185 2.63 -13.75 -9.20
CA ALA A 185 1.67 -12.93 -8.47
C ALA A 185 1.19 -11.78 -9.36
N SER A 186 0.01 -11.27 -9.04
CA SER A 186 -0.50 -10.00 -9.54
C SER A 186 0.14 -8.85 -8.79
N LEU A 187 0.64 -7.87 -9.53
CA LEU A 187 1.21 -6.63 -9.02
C LEU A 187 0.26 -5.47 -9.28
N GLN A 188 0.12 -4.57 -8.32
CA GLN A 188 -0.70 -3.37 -8.47
C GLN A 188 -0.22 -2.27 -7.53
N ILE A 189 -0.27 -1.01 -7.97
CA ILE A 189 0.06 0.12 -7.09
C ILE A 189 -1.06 0.30 -6.05
N ASP A 190 -0.67 0.35 -4.78
CA ASP A 190 -1.54 0.64 -3.65
C ASP A 190 -1.24 2.05 -3.12
N ALA A 191 -2.24 2.92 -3.21
CA ALA A 191 -2.15 4.30 -2.76
C ALA A 191 -2.06 4.44 -1.23
N ALA A 192 -2.65 3.50 -0.48
CA ALA A 192 -2.66 3.52 0.98
C ALA A 192 -1.29 3.18 1.55
N THR A 193 -0.61 2.17 1.00
CA THR A 193 0.76 1.79 1.39
C THR A 193 1.84 2.50 0.60
N ARG A 194 1.48 3.19 -0.49
CA ARG A 194 2.38 3.88 -1.44
C ARG A 194 3.44 2.96 -2.04
N LYS A 195 3.08 1.70 -2.25
CA LYS A 195 3.95 0.62 -2.71
C LYS A 195 3.24 -0.22 -3.77
N ILE A 196 3.99 -1.11 -4.41
CA ILE A 196 3.41 -2.17 -5.23
C ILE A 196 2.92 -3.27 -4.29
N GLY A 197 1.60 -3.46 -4.24
CA GLY A 197 0.95 -4.58 -3.61
C GLY A 197 1.06 -5.83 -4.47
N PHE A 198 1.04 -6.99 -3.80
CA PHE A 198 1.09 -8.30 -4.41
C PHE A 198 -0.17 -9.06 -4.04
N SER A 199 -0.84 -9.67 -5.01
CA SER A 199 -2.02 -10.53 -4.81
C SER A 199 -1.95 -11.77 -5.69
N ASP A 200 -2.91 -12.69 -5.54
CA ASP A 200 -3.09 -13.85 -6.43
C ASP A 200 -1.83 -14.72 -6.58
N PHE A 201 -1.13 -14.95 -5.47
CA PHE A 201 0.10 -15.74 -5.45
C PHE A 201 -0.15 -17.18 -5.93
N LYS A 202 0.69 -17.65 -6.86
CA LYS A 202 0.72 -19.04 -7.31
C LYS A 202 2.14 -19.56 -7.28
N GLN A 203 2.34 -20.68 -6.60
CA GLN A 203 3.64 -21.33 -6.54
C GLN A 203 3.96 -21.97 -7.89
N GLU A 204 5.16 -21.70 -8.42
CA GLU A 204 5.61 -22.35 -9.64
C GLU A 204 6.32 -23.65 -9.25
N ALA A 205 5.84 -24.78 -9.76
CA ALA A 205 6.52 -26.05 -9.55
C ALA A 205 7.94 -25.98 -10.16
N SER A 206 8.93 -26.45 -9.39
CA SER A 206 10.30 -26.58 -9.88
C SER A 206 10.34 -27.52 -11.09
N GLU A 207 11.30 -27.29 -11.99
CA GLU A 207 11.48 -28.15 -13.16
C GLU A 207 11.71 -29.62 -12.77
N ALA A 208 12.33 -29.87 -11.61
CA ALA A 208 12.49 -31.21 -11.04
C ALA A 208 11.15 -31.90 -10.67
N ALA A 209 10.19 -31.15 -10.09
CA ALA A 209 8.86 -31.69 -9.78
C ALA A 209 7.99 -31.93 -11.03
N LYS A 210 8.19 -31.11 -12.08
CA LYS A 210 7.55 -31.31 -13.40
C LYS A 210 8.14 -32.48 -14.18
N GLN A 211 9.41 -32.83 -13.94
CA GLN A 211 10.05 -34.01 -14.55
C GLN A 211 9.65 -35.31 -13.84
N ALA A 212 9.60 -35.33 -12.51
CA ALA A 212 9.15 -36.50 -11.74
C ALA A 212 7.69 -36.90 -12.05
N SER A 213 6.78 -35.93 -12.17
CA SER A 213 5.37 -36.20 -12.53
C SER A 213 5.17 -36.68 -13.98
N LYS A 214 6.08 -36.30 -14.90
CA LYS A 214 6.10 -36.81 -16.28
C LYS A 214 6.71 -38.21 -16.39
N GLU A 215 7.63 -38.60 -15.51
CA GLU A 215 8.17 -39.97 -15.47
C GLU A 215 7.20 -40.97 -14.82
N GLU A 216 6.45 -40.57 -13.79
CA GLU A 216 5.42 -41.43 -13.18
C GLU A 216 4.25 -41.71 -14.13
N THR A 217 3.80 -40.70 -14.91
CA THR A 217 2.76 -40.92 -15.95
C THR A 217 3.25 -41.80 -17.10
N LYS A 218 4.55 -41.74 -17.46
CA LYS A 218 5.13 -42.65 -18.48
C LYS A 218 5.33 -44.07 -17.96
N LYS A 219 5.64 -44.28 -16.69
CA LYS A 219 5.76 -45.63 -16.08
C LYS A 219 4.38 -46.28 -15.86
N GLY A 220 3.36 -45.53 -15.45
CA GLY A 220 2.00 -46.03 -15.29
C GLY A 220 1.31 -46.47 -16.59
N ALA A 221 1.65 -45.87 -17.73
CA ALA A 221 1.12 -46.26 -19.04
C ALA A 221 1.75 -47.56 -19.60
N LYS A 222 3.00 -47.88 -19.22
CA LYS A 222 3.69 -49.11 -19.66
C LYS A 222 3.30 -50.37 -18.89
N LEU A 223 2.73 -50.24 -17.68
CA LEU A 223 2.34 -51.38 -16.84
C LEU A 223 0.91 -51.90 -17.11
N LYS A 224 0.13 -51.25 -17.99
CA LYS A 224 -1.24 -51.65 -18.33
C LYS A 224 -1.38 -52.42 -19.67
N VAL A 225 -0.27 -52.77 -20.31
CA VAL A 225 -0.25 -53.56 -21.54
C VAL A 225 0.66 -54.78 -21.33
N SER A 226 0.20 -55.73 -20.53
CA SER A 226 0.69 -57.12 -20.48
C SER A 226 -0.41 -58.01 -19.93
#